data_AF-A0A9W4KVP6-F1
#
_entry.id   AF-A0A9W4KVP6-F1
#
_cell.length_a   1.000
_cell.length_b   1.000
_cell.length_c   1.000
_cell.angle_alpha   90.00
_cell.angle_beta   90.00
_cell.angle_gamma   90.00
#
_symmetry.space_group_name_H-M   'P 1'
#
loop_
_entity.id
_entity.type
_entity.pdbx_description
1 polymer ?
#
loop_
_entity_poly.entity_id
_entity_poly.type
_entity_poly.pdbx_seq_one_letter_code
_entity_poly.pdbx_strand_id
1 'polypeptide(L)'
;MPDAVAMGVVLWDDIVLEDKFCYSYVCTTEEAPCGQVIINDGSKLAISDGFGSNHPNTTSVRPLTIRYSKIVIRIIGKLKS
;
A
#
# COMPACT_ATOMS: atom_id res chain seq x y z
N MET A 1 7.29 -6.92 10.73
CA MET A 1 6.70 -8.03 9.95
C MET A 1 5.73 -7.42 8.93
N PRO A 2 6.23 -7.04 7.74
CA PRO A 2 5.42 -6.40 6.70
C PRO A 2 4.39 -7.35 6.08
N ASP A 3 4.72 -8.63 5.91
CA ASP A 3 3.83 -9.62 5.27
C ASP A 3 2.53 -9.84 6.05
N ALA A 4 2.61 -9.88 7.38
CA ALA A 4 1.42 -10.01 8.21
C ALA A 4 0.56 -8.75 8.21
N VAL A 5 1.13 -7.56 7.99
CA VAL A 5 0.36 -6.33 7.77
C VAL A 5 -0.36 -6.42 6.43
N ALA A 6 0.32 -6.86 5.37
CA ALA A 6 -0.28 -7.05 4.04
C ALA A 6 -1.42 -8.08 4.09
N MET A 7 -1.22 -9.22 4.75
CA MET A 7 -2.27 -10.21 5.00
C MET A 7 -3.41 -9.63 5.83
N GLY A 8 -3.11 -8.77 6.80
CA GLY A 8 -4.11 -8.08 7.60
C GLY A 8 -5.02 -7.18 6.76
N VAL A 9 -4.44 -6.39 5.85
CA VAL A 9 -5.18 -5.53 4.92
C VAL A 9 -6.14 -6.34 4.03
N VAL A 10 -5.78 -7.57 3.64
CA VAL A 10 -6.65 -8.45 2.84
C VAL A 10 -7.78 -9.08 3.66
N LEU A 11 -7.54 -9.37 4.94
CA LEU A 11 -8.48 -10.10 5.79
C LEU A 11 -9.48 -9.20 6.53
N TRP A 12 -9.11 -7.94 6.77
CA TRP A 12 -9.87 -7.02 7.62
C TRP A 12 -9.84 -5.59 7.08
N ASP A 13 -10.97 -5.14 6.52
CA ASP A 13 -11.12 -3.80 5.95
C ASP A 13 -10.92 -2.68 7.00
N ASP A 14 -11.19 -2.96 8.28
CA ASP A 14 -11.09 -1.98 9.37
C ASP A 14 -9.63 -1.66 9.79
N ILE A 15 -8.66 -2.32 9.17
CA ILE A 15 -7.24 -2.03 9.33
C ILE A 15 -6.80 -0.92 8.36
N VAL A 16 -7.51 -0.67 7.27
CA VAL A 16 -7.15 0.35 6.28
C VAL A 16 -7.62 1.72 6.78
N LEU A 17 -6.68 2.67 6.94
CA LEU A 17 -7.01 4.06 7.29
C LEU A 17 -7.42 4.85 6.05
N GLU A 18 -6.69 4.63 4.97
CA GLU A 18 -6.84 5.32 3.69
C GLU A 18 -6.38 4.37 2.58
N ASP A 19 -7.12 4.35 1.48
CA ASP A 19 -6.72 3.72 0.24
C ASP A 19 -6.90 4.69 -0.93
N LYS A 20 -6.06 4.54 -1.95
CA LYS A 20 -6.09 5.40 -3.14
C LYS A 20 -5.77 4.58 -4.38
N PHE A 21 -6.58 4.73 -5.42
CA PHE A 21 -6.25 4.20 -6.74
C PHE A 21 -5.05 4.96 -7.29
N CYS A 22 -4.05 4.23 -7.77
CA CYS A 22 -2.80 4.79 -8.27
C CYS A 22 -2.38 4.07 -9.55
N TYR A 23 -1.54 4.74 -10.34
CA TYR A 23 -0.69 4.07 -11.31
C TYR A 23 0.67 3.83 -10.66
N SER A 24 1.14 2.59 -10.69
CA SER A 24 2.46 2.21 -10.20
C SER A 24 3.27 1.51 -11.27
N TYR A 25 4.56 1.77 -11.28
CA TYR A 25 5.52 1.01 -12.07
C TYR A 25 6.83 0.83 -11.30
N VAL A 26 7.56 -0.23 -11.64
CA VAL A 26 8.89 -0.49 -11.08
C VAL A 26 9.91 0.02 -12.08
N CYS A 27 10.81 0.88 -11.63
CA CYS A 27 11.93 1.34 -12.42
C CYS A 27 12.94 0.20 -12.60
N THR A 28 13.18 -0.25 -13.83
CA THR A 28 14.16 -1.31 -14.14
C THR A 28 15.23 -0.88 -15.13
N THR A 29 15.16 0.37 -15.61
CA THR A 29 15.92 0.87 -16.76
C THR A 29 17.07 1.78 -16.36
N GLU A 30 16.87 2.63 -15.35
CA GLU A 30 17.84 3.60 -14.87
C GLU A 30 18.68 3.01 -13.73
N GLU A 31 19.99 3.27 -13.73
CA GLU A 31 20.93 2.68 -12.76
C GLU A 31 20.67 3.14 -11.32
N ALA A 32 20.37 4.42 -11.11
CA ALA A 32 20.21 5.00 -9.76
C ALA A 32 18.88 4.62 -9.06
N PRO A 33 17.71 4.59 -9.72
CA PRO A 33 16.44 4.14 -9.12
C PRO A 33 16.06 2.69 -9.50
N CYS A 34 17.00 1.85 -9.98
CA CYS A 34 16.69 0.46 -10.33
C CYS A 34 16.09 -0.29 -9.12
N GLY A 35 14.90 -0.87 -9.30
CA GLY A 35 14.13 -1.55 -8.27
C GLY A 35 13.18 -0.65 -7.46
N GLN A 36 13.19 0.67 -7.66
CA GLN A 36 12.28 1.58 -6.98
C GLN A 36 10.88 1.52 -7.59
N VAL A 37 9.86 1.51 -6.73
CA VAL A 37 8.45 1.66 -7.14
C VAL A 37 8.12 3.15 -7.23
N ILE A 38 7.68 3.58 -8.41
CA ILE A 38 7.22 4.94 -8.67
C ILE A 38 5.69 4.92 -8.71
N ILE A 39 5.08 5.81 -7.93
CA ILE A 39 3.63 5.88 -7.73
C ILE A 39 3.13 7.24 -8.21
N ASN A 40 2.19 7.22 -9.14
CA ASN A 40 1.39 8.38 -9.54
C ASN A 40 -0.02 8.21 -8.96
N ASP A 41 -0.42 9.11 -8.09
CA ASP A 41 -1.70 9.10 -7.40
C ASP A 41 -2.78 9.93 -8.13
N GLY A 42 -2.47 10.40 -9.34
CA GLY A 42 -3.36 11.18 -10.19
C GLY A 42 -3.60 12.62 -9.71
N SER A 43 -2.92 13.06 -8.65
CA SER A 43 -3.05 14.42 -8.14
C SER A 43 -2.52 15.41 -9.18
N LYS A 44 -3.34 16.40 -9.54
CA LYS A 44 -2.96 17.42 -10.51
C LYS A 44 -1.92 18.36 -9.89
N LEU A 45 -0.64 18.11 -10.14
CA LEU A 45 0.42 19.08 -9.85
C LEU A 45 0.31 20.24 -10.85
N ALA A 46 0.80 21.42 -10.47
CA ALA A 46 0.61 22.69 -11.19
C ALA A 46 1.02 22.70 -12.68
N ILE A 47 1.69 21.65 -13.18
CA ILE A 47 2.23 21.54 -14.54
C ILE A 47 1.92 20.20 -15.22
N SER A 48 1.13 19.30 -14.61
CA SER A 48 0.85 17.96 -15.15
C SER A 48 -0.64 17.60 -15.06
N ASP A 49 -1.22 17.08 -16.14
CA ASP A 49 -2.58 16.55 -16.15
C ASP A 49 -2.63 15.19 -15.44
N GLY A 50 -3.01 15.18 -14.15
CA GLY A 50 -3.41 13.99 -13.37
C GLY A 50 -2.66 12.69 -13.71
N PHE A 51 -3.39 11.57 -13.84
CA PHE A 51 -2.84 10.26 -14.21
C PHE A 51 -2.14 10.20 -15.59
N GLY A 52 -2.08 11.31 -16.34
CA GLY A 52 -1.60 11.35 -17.72
C GLY A 52 -2.39 10.39 -18.60
N SER A 53 -1.69 9.63 -19.45
CA SER A 53 -2.22 8.56 -20.30
C SER A 53 -2.31 7.20 -19.61
N ASN A 54 -1.96 7.09 -18.32
CA ASN A 54 -1.81 5.81 -17.64
C ASN A 54 -3.01 5.54 -16.73
N HIS A 55 -3.75 4.47 -17.00
CA HIS A 55 -4.86 4.07 -16.14
C HIS A 55 -4.36 3.53 -14.79
N PRO A 56 -5.08 3.78 -13.67
CA PRO A 56 -4.75 3.20 -12.38
C PRO A 56 -4.66 1.67 -12.48
N ASN A 57 -3.60 1.09 -11.93
CA ASN A 57 -3.33 -0.36 -11.97
C ASN A 57 -3.14 -0.96 -10.57
N THR A 58 -3.11 -0.13 -9.53
CA THR A 58 -2.89 -0.56 -8.16
C THR A 58 -3.71 0.29 -7.19
N THR A 59 -3.84 -0.20 -5.96
CA THR A 59 -4.38 0.55 -4.84
C THR A 59 -3.29 0.70 -3.80
N SER A 60 -2.89 1.94 -3.52
CA SER A 60 -1.99 2.25 -2.41
C SER A 60 -2.80 2.27 -1.11
N VAL A 61 -2.32 1.59 -0.08
CA VAL A 61 -3.02 1.43 1.20
C VAL A 61 -2.16 1.96 2.35
N ARG A 62 -2.79 2.70 3.27
CA ARG A 62 -2.19 3.16 4.52
C ARG A 62 -2.84 2.40 5.69
N PRO A 63 -2.18 1.39 6.27
CA PRO A 63 -2.75 0.62 7.37
C PRO A 63 -2.66 1.38 8.70
N LEU A 64 -3.63 1.16 9.58
CA LEU A 64 -3.70 1.68 10.95
C LEU A 64 -2.91 0.76 11.90
N THR A 65 -1.70 1.20 12.27
CA THR A 65 -0.74 0.44 13.10
C THR A 65 -1.32 -0.08 14.42
N ILE A 66 -2.20 0.68 15.08
CA ILE A 66 -2.73 0.32 16.41
C ILE A 66 -3.71 -0.87 16.35
N ARG A 67 -4.50 -1.00 15.28
CA ARG A 67 -5.45 -2.12 15.08
C ARG A 67 -4.71 -3.43 14.79
N TYR A 68 -3.71 -3.36 13.91
CA TYR A 68 -2.88 -4.50 13.54
C TYR A 68 -2.24 -5.16 14.77
N SER A 69 -1.66 -4.37 15.69
CA SER A 69 -1.05 -4.89 16.92
C SER A 69 -2.04 -5.69 17.78
N LYS A 70 -3.30 -5.26 17.86
CA LYS A 70 -4.34 -5.97 18.62
C LYS A 70 -4.69 -7.31 17.99
N ILE A 71 -4.73 -7.37 16.65
CA ILE A 71 -5.03 -8.60 15.92
C ILE A 71 -3.89 -9.61 16.07
N VAL A 72 -2.64 -9.16 15.92
CA VAL A 72 -1.46 -10.03 16.13
C VAL A 72 -1.44 -10.59 17.56
N ILE A 73 -1.68 -9.75 18.58
CA ILE A 73 -1.76 -10.20 19.98
C ILE A 73 -2.88 -11.24 20.15
N ARG A 74 -4.05 -11.02 19.53
CA ARG A 74 -5.18 -11.96 19.61
C ARG A 74 -4.88 -13.31 18.96
N ILE A 75 -4.19 -13.31 17.81
CA ILE A 75 -3.80 -14.54 17.11
C ILE A 75 -2.76 -15.30 17.94
N ILE A 76 -1.72 -14.62 18.41
CA ILE A 76 -0.68 -15.24 19.26
C ILE A 76 -1.30 -15.77 20.57
N GLY A 77 -2.25 -15.05 21.17
CA GLY A 77 -2.95 -15.48 22.37
C GLY A 77 -3.81 -16.74 22.16
N LYS A 78 -4.47 -16.87 21.00
CA LYS A 78 -5.23 -18.08 20.64
C LYS A 78 -4.35 -19.30 20.34
N LEU A 79 -3.14 -19.09 19.82
CA LEU A 79 -2.21 -20.18 19.50
C LEU A 79 -1.48 -20.75 20.74
N LYS A 80 -1.53 -20.04 21.88
CA LYS A 80 -0.95 -20.48 23.15
C LYS A 80 -1.95 -21.18 24.09
N SER A 81 -3.19 -21.35 23.65
CA SER A 81 -4.27 -22.10 24.33
C SER A 81 -4.50 -23.42 23.64
#